data_AF-A0A2V7UE61-F1
#
_entry.id   AF-A0A2V7UE61-F1
#
_cell.length_a   1.000
_cell.length_b   1.000
_cell.length_c   1.000
_cell.angle_alpha   90.00
_cell.angle_beta   90.00
_cell.angle_gamma   90.00
#
_symmetry.space_group_name_H-M   'P 1'
#
loop_
_entity.id
_entity.type
_entity.pdbx_description
1 polymer ?
#
loop_
_entity_poly.entity_id
_entity_poly.type
_entity_poly.pdbx_seq_one_letter_code
_entity_poly.pdbx_strand_id
1 'polypeptide(L)'
;MVAYYGDTAAGSLPAAMQRIWIRMPWLFALQALRGVLWVACVLPFIVSFRGRSWELPLMVGGAFSVWLVMLLAPNPYMPESVRMSHLVETASSNFVFGCIVGAAFARAR
;
A
#
# COMPACT_ATOMS: atom_id res chain seq x y z
N MET A 1 -4.58 -7.67 -21.79
CA MET A 1 -4.59 -6.52 -20.85
C MET A 1 -5.87 -5.69 -20.91
N VAL A 2 -6.45 -5.43 -22.09
CA VAL A 2 -7.64 -4.56 -22.25
C VAL A 2 -8.89 -5.02 -21.47
N ALA A 3 -9.11 -6.34 -21.28
CA ALA A 3 -10.30 -6.85 -20.60
C ALA A 3 -10.31 -6.67 -19.07
N TYR A 4 -9.14 -6.55 -18.40
CA TYR A 4 -9.07 -6.41 -16.93
C TYR A 4 -9.28 -4.96 -16.47
N TYR A 5 -8.83 -3.99 -17.28
CA TYR A 5 -9.04 -2.56 -17.07
C TYR A 5 -10.29 -2.02 -17.80
N GLY A 6 -11.10 -2.91 -18.39
CA GLY A 6 -12.20 -2.56 -19.30
C GLY A 6 -13.45 -1.98 -18.64
N ASP A 7 -13.45 -1.70 -17.33
CA ASP A 7 -14.56 -0.99 -16.70
C ASP A 7 -14.50 0.52 -16.97
N THR A 8 -14.74 0.89 -18.23
CA THR A 8 -15.01 2.26 -18.64
C THR A 8 -16.34 2.79 -18.09
N ALA A 9 -17.15 1.97 -17.40
CA ALA A 9 -18.41 2.37 -16.79
C ALA A 9 -18.23 3.01 -15.39
N ALA A 10 -16.99 3.08 -14.87
CA ALA A 10 -16.71 3.75 -13.60
C ALA A 10 -16.99 5.27 -13.63
N GLY A 11 -17.16 5.91 -14.80
CA GLY A 11 -17.41 7.35 -14.88
C GLY A 11 -16.29 8.17 -14.21
N SER A 12 -16.61 9.33 -13.66
CA SER A 12 -15.61 10.17 -12.95
C SER A 12 -15.25 9.60 -11.57
N LEU A 13 -14.03 9.87 -11.10
CA LEU A 13 -13.57 9.44 -9.76
C LEU A 13 -14.54 9.84 -8.64
N PRO A 14 -15.09 11.07 -8.58
CA PRO A 14 -16.09 11.42 -7.58
C PRO A 14 -17.36 10.56 -7.67
N ALA A 15 -17.84 10.26 -8.88
CA ALA A 15 -19.00 9.41 -9.07
C ALA A 15 -18.73 7.96 -8.59
N ALA A 16 -17.52 7.44 -8.82
CA ALA A 16 -17.11 6.15 -8.28
C ALA A 16 -17.06 6.15 -6.75
N MET A 17 -16.47 7.19 -6.14
CA MET A 17 -16.43 7.33 -4.67
C MET A 17 -17.84 7.43 -4.05
N GLN A 18 -18.73 8.22 -4.66
CA GLN A 18 -20.12 8.33 -4.21
C GLN A 18 -20.86 6.98 -4.28
N ARG A 19 -20.64 6.19 -5.33
CA ARG A 19 -21.24 4.85 -5.44
C ARG A 19 -20.72 3.90 -4.37
N ILE A 20 -19.42 3.92 -4.07
CA ILE A 20 -18.82 3.11 -3.00
C ILE A 20 -19.38 3.53 -1.64
N TRP A 21 -19.52 4.83 -1.39
CA TRP A 21 -20.07 5.36 -0.14
C TRP A 21 -21.50 4.86 0.12
N ILE A 22 -22.35 4.87 -0.91
CA ILE A 22 -23.75 4.45 -0.76
C ILE A 22 -23.88 2.93 -0.71
N ARG A 23 -23.12 2.18 -1.53
CA ARG A 23 -23.27 0.72 -1.64
C ARG A 23 -22.47 -0.07 -0.60
N MET A 24 -21.33 0.47 -0.17
CA MET A 24 -20.35 -0.22 0.68
C MET A 24 -19.72 0.75 1.70
N PRO A 25 -20.50 1.45 2.54
CA PRO A 25 -19.96 2.46 3.48
C PRO A 25 -18.95 1.86 4.48
N TRP A 26 -19.14 0.60 4.86
CA TRP A 26 -18.25 -0.13 5.76
C TRP A 26 -16.82 -0.29 5.20
N LEU A 27 -16.65 -0.18 3.87
CA LEU A 27 -15.34 -0.28 3.24
C LEU A 27 -14.40 0.82 3.73
N PHE A 28 -14.89 2.03 3.97
CA PHE A 28 -14.07 3.14 4.49
C PHE A 28 -13.53 2.84 5.89
N ALA A 29 -14.38 2.29 6.76
CA ALA A 29 -13.97 1.87 8.11
C ALA A 29 -12.93 0.74 8.05
N LEU A 30 -13.14 -0.25 7.18
CA LEU A 30 -12.16 -1.32 6.97
C LEU A 30 -10.83 -0.79 6.44
N GLN A 31 -10.86 0.15 5.47
CA GLN A 31 -9.66 0.77 4.93
C GLN A 31 -8.92 1.60 5.99
N ALA A 32 -9.64 2.32 6.85
CA ALA A 32 -9.06 3.05 7.97
C ALA A 32 -8.43 2.10 8.99
N LEU A 33 -9.14 1.04 9.41
CA LEU A 33 -8.61 0.01 10.30
C LEU A 33 -7.35 -0.64 9.73
N ARG A 34 -7.36 -0.98 8.44
CA ARG A 34 -6.20 -1.49 7.73
C ARG A 34 -5.03 -0.51 7.86
N GLY A 35 -5.24 0.77 7.58
CA GLY A 35 -4.21 1.80 7.74
C GLY A 35 -3.62 1.84 9.17
N VAL A 36 -4.48 1.78 10.19
CA VAL A 36 -4.04 1.72 11.59
C VAL A 36 -3.18 0.49 11.89
N LEU A 37 -3.59 -0.69 11.40
CA LEU A 37 -2.83 -1.93 11.58
C LEU A 37 -1.44 -1.85 10.92
N TRP A 38 -1.37 -1.28 9.72
CA TRP A 38 -0.11 -1.05 9.01
C TRP A 38 0.83 -0.14 9.80
N VAL A 39 0.33 0.96 10.34
CA VAL A 39 1.11 1.87 11.21
C VAL A 39 1.54 1.14 12.48
N ALA A 40 0.64 0.39 13.11
CA ALA A 40 0.95 -0.37 14.32
C ALA A 40 2.09 -1.39 14.10
N CYS A 41 2.19 -2.00 12.91
CA CYS A 41 3.28 -2.91 12.57
C CYS A 41 4.65 -2.21 12.49
N VAL A 42 4.71 -0.98 11.98
CA VAL A 42 5.99 -0.25 11.83
C VAL A 42 6.35 0.61 13.04
N LEU A 43 5.37 0.93 13.89
CA LEU A 43 5.56 1.79 15.05
C LEU A 43 6.66 1.31 16.01
N PRO A 44 6.77 0.01 16.39
CA PRO A 44 7.84 -0.48 17.25
C PRO A 44 9.24 -0.23 16.67
N PHE A 45 9.37 -0.36 15.35
CA PHE A 45 10.62 -0.08 14.65
C PHE A 45 10.97 1.39 14.75
N ILE A 46 10.00 2.30 14.50
CA ILE A 46 10.21 3.75 14.56
C ILE A 46 10.61 4.21 15.96
N VAL A 47 9.89 3.78 17.00
CA VAL A 47 10.12 4.26 18.39
C VAL A 47 11.41 3.70 19.00
N SER A 48 11.81 2.49 18.60
CA SER A 48 12.99 1.81 19.15
C SER A 48 14.26 2.06 18.33
N PHE A 49 14.16 2.76 17.19
CA PHE A 49 15.28 2.95 16.29
C PHE A 49 16.37 3.85 16.90
N ARG A 50 17.61 3.35 16.89
CA ARG A 50 18.81 4.06 17.38
C ARG A 50 19.91 4.20 16.33
N GLY A 51 19.65 3.81 15.08
CA GLY A 51 20.60 3.91 13.98
C GLY A 51 20.65 5.30 13.34
N ARG A 52 21.23 5.36 12.14
CA ARG A 52 21.37 6.59 11.35
C ARG A 52 20.02 7.03 10.80
N SER A 53 19.79 8.33 10.69
CA SER A 53 18.50 8.88 10.24
C SER A 53 18.07 8.41 8.85
N TRP A 54 18.99 7.96 7.98
CA TRP A 54 18.66 7.40 6.66
C TRP A 54 18.29 5.91 6.68
N GLU A 55 18.66 5.16 7.72
CA GLU A 55 18.37 3.73 7.83
C GLU A 55 16.89 3.49 8.18
N LEU A 56 16.27 4.40 8.94
CA LEU A 56 14.86 4.32 9.31
C LEU A 56 13.91 4.38 8.08
N PRO A 57 14.04 5.34 7.15
CA PRO A 57 13.30 5.35 5.89
C PRO A 57 13.38 4.02 5.13
N LEU A 58 14.57 3.45 4.97
CA LEU A 58 14.76 2.21 4.22
C LEU A 58 14.11 1.01 4.92
N MET A 59 14.21 0.94 6.25
CA MET A 59 13.54 -0.10 7.04
C MET A 59 12.02 -0.01 6.91
N VAL A 60 11.44 1.18 7.07
CA VAL A 60 9.99 1.38 6.98
C VAL A 60 9.48 1.15 5.55
N GLY A 61 10.21 1.63 4.55
CA GLY A 61 9.94 1.36 3.13
C GLY A 61 9.94 -0.14 2.82
N GLY A 62 10.96 -0.87 3.28
CA GLY A 62 11.05 -2.32 3.12
C GLY A 62 9.88 -3.05 3.81
N ALA A 63 9.59 -2.67 5.06
CA ALA A 63 8.48 -3.25 5.82
C ALA A 63 7.11 -3.02 5.16
N PHE A 64 6.92 -1.88 4.48
CA PHE A 64 5.70 -1.61 3.72
C PHE A 64 5.59 -2.40 2.41
N SER A 65 6.71 -2.76 1.81
CA SER A 65 6.76 -3.40 0.50
C SER A 65 6.67 -4.93 0.57
N VAL A 66 7.20 -5.54 1.64
CA VAL A 66 7.38 -6.99 1.75
C VAL A 66 6.08 -7.78 1.59
N TRP A 67 4.95 -7.22 2.03
CA TRP A 67 3.65 -7.89 2.00
C TRP A 67 3.18 -8.24 0.59
N LEU A 68 3.70 -7.55 -0.42
CA LEU A 68 3.31 -7.80 -1.80
C LEU A 68 3.90 -9.07 -2.37
N VAL A 69 4.75 -9.77 -1.62
CA VAL A 69 5.15 -11.14 -1.93
C VAL A 69 3.93 -12.06 -2.13
N MET A 70 2.77 -11.73 -1.56
CA MET A 70 1.52 -12.45 -1.81
C MET A 70 1.10 -12.45 -3.30
N LEU A 71 1.53 -11.47 -4.10
CA LEU A 71 1.30 -11.46 -5.55
C LEU A 71 2.21 -12.46 -6.29
N LEU A 72 3.27 -13.00 -5.68
CA LEU A 72 4.04 -14.11 -6.30
C LEU A 72 3.26 -15.42 -6.27
N ALA A 73 2.29 -15.57 -5.36
CA ALA A 73 1.43 -16.73 -5.30
C ALA A 73 0.42 -16.74 -6.46
N PRO A 74 0.26 -17.86 -7.19
CA PRO A 74 -0.65 -17.94 -8.34
C PRO A 74 -2.09 -17.66 -7.90
N ASN A 75 -2.77 -16.79 -8.65
CA ASN A 75 -4.15 -16.37 -8.37
C ASN A 75 -5.04 -16.66 -9.58
N PRO A 76 -6.10 -17.50 -9.45
CA PRO A 76 -7.02 -17.79 -10.56
C PRO A 76 -7.79 -16.56 -11.06
N TYR A 77 -7.90 -15.50 -10.26
CA TYR A 77 -8.61 -14.26 -10.61
C TYR A 77 -7.74 -13.20 -11.27
N MET A 78 -6.40 -13.34 -11.24
CA MET A 78 -5.48 -12.34 -11.79
C MET A 78 -4.45 -13.01 -12.72
N PRO A 79 -4.49 -12.72 -14.04
CA PRO A 79 -3.52 -13.24 -14.99
C PRO A 79 -2.09 -12.93 -14.56
N GLU A 80 -1.17 -13.84 -14.87
CA GLU A 80 0.23 -13.72 -14.45
C GLU A 80 0.88 -12.40 -14.86
N SER A 81 0.70 -11.98 -16.12
CA SER A 81 1.28 -10.72 -16.61
C SER A 81 0.79 -9.49 -15.83
N VAL A 82 -0.50 -9.45 -15.49
CA VAL A 82 -1.11 -8.36 -14.73
C VAL A 82 -0.60 -8.40 -13.28
N ARG A 83 -0.52 -9.59 -12.68
CA ARG A 83 -0.03 -9.80 -11.32
C ARG A 83 1.43 -9.40 -11.15
N MET A 84 2.30 -9.73 -12.10
CA MET A 84 3.71 -9.34 -12.07
C MET A 84 3.90 -7.84 -12.27
N SER A 85 3.11 -7.21 -13.16
CA SER A 85 3.13 -5.75 -13.28
C SER A 85 2.65 -5.06 -12.01
N HIS A 86 1.53 -5.51 -11.42
CA HIS A 86 1.02 -4.97 -10.15
C HIS A 86 1.98 -5.18 -8.99
N LEU A 87 2.72 -6.29 -8.96
CA LEU A 87 3.75 -6.54 -7.97
C LEU A 87 4.80 -5.42 -8.00
N VAL A 88 5.36 -5.12 -9.17
CA VAL A 88 6.39 -4.08 -9.32
C VAL A 88 5.82 -2.70 -9.00
N GLU A 89 4.65 -2.36 -9.55
CA GLU A 89 4.01 -1.06 -9.37
C GLU A 89 3.66 -0.79 -7.91
N THR A 90 3.03 -1.78 -7.26
CA THR A 90 2.56 -1.60 -5.88
C THR A 90 3.74 -1.72 -4.91
N ALA A 91 4.75 -2.54 -5.18
CA ALA A 91 5.93 -2.69 -4.30
C ALA A 91 6.75 -1.41 -4.30
N SER A 92 7.02 -0.86 -5.48
CA SER A 92 7.73 0.42 -5.60
C SER A 92 6.94 1.56 -4.95
N SER A 93 5.62 1.63 -5.15
CA SER A 93 4.77 2.65 -4.53
C SER A 93 4.75 2.56 -3.00
N ASN A 94 4.59 1.35 -2.44
CA ASN A 94 4.63 1.13 -0.99
C ASN A 94 6.02 1.40 -0.41
N PHE A 95 7.09 1.08 -1.15
CA PHE A 95 8.45 1.36 -0.73
C PHE A 95 8.69 2.86 -0.58
N VAL A 96 8.32 3.62 -1.61
CA VAL A 96 8.44 5.09 -1.61
C VAL A 96 7.59 5.69 -0.49
N PHE A 97 6.34 5.24 -0.33
CA PHE A 97 5.48 5.71 0.75
C PHE A 97 6.06 5.42 2.13
N GLY A 98 6.56 4.20 2.38
CA GLY A 98 7.20 3.84 3.64
C GLY A 98 8.49 4.62 3.90
N CYS A 99 9.28 4.92 2.85
CA CYS A 99 10.44 5.80 2.99
C CYS A 99 10.04 7.21 3.41
N ILE A 100 8.98 7.78 2.83
CA ILE A 100 8.44 9.09 3.21
C ILE A 100 7.98 9.08 4.68
N VAL A 101 7.26 8.04 5.10
CA VAL A 101 6.82 7.88 6.50
C VAL A 101 8.04 7.80 7.42
N GLY A 102 9.00 6.91 7.14
CA GLY A 102 10.20 6.78 7.95
C GLY A 102 11.02 8.07 8.00
N ALA A 103 11.10 8.83 6.90
CA ALA A 103 11.78 10.12 6.85
C ALA A 103 11.07 11.19 7.69
N ALA A 104 9.73 11.19 7.72
CA ALA A 104 8.96 12.10 8.56
C ALA A 104 9.21 11.91 10.07
N PHE A 105 9.59 10.69 10.48
CA PHE A 105 9.95 10.37 11.87
C PHE A 105 11.46 10.30 12.12
N ALA A 106 12.28 10.37 11.07
CA ALA A 106 13.73 10.39 11.19
C ALA A 106 14.17 11.73 11.78
N ARG A 107 14.46 11.74 13.08
CA ARG A 107 15.08 12.91 13.72
C ARG A 107 16.52 13.02 13.21
N ALA A 108 16.91 14.21 12.78
CA ALA A 108 18.31 14.59 12.71
C ALA A 108 18.84 14.56 14.15
N ARG A 109 19.70 13.58 14.46
CA ARG A 109 20.51 13.60 15.68
C ARG A 109 21.89 14.11 15.32
#